data_AF-A0A4U6ULZ0-F1
#
_entry.id   AF-A0A4U6ULZ0-F1
#
_cell.length_a   1.000
_cell.length_b   1.000
_cell.length_c   1.000
_cell.angle_alpha   90.00
_cell.angle_beta   90.00
_cell.angle_gamma   90.00
#
_symmetry.space_group_name_H-M   'P 1'
#
loop_
_entity.id
_entity.type
_entity.pdbx_description
1 polymer ?
#
loop_
_entity_poly.entity_id
_entity_poly.type
_entity_poly.pdbx_seq_one_letter_code
_entity_poly.pdbx_strand_id
1 'polypeptide(L)'
;MWGLKNLMKFLVPSEELELTDEDHLQMSRGMKSILNCYGFEVEAKIAKSHIINMASAMYECDVCVNKYAELLRYGVEQLEEVSQIDSQNWDPLKLATALKLICHPEEDVAPGDSQEMLSGAVAQKLVNDSDKYEDKLHMRAWLAIYKDIVGAHKLRSNRVRRLDHWHPWPRRPKKN
;
A
#
# COMPACT_ATOMS: atom_id res chain seq x y z
N MET A 1 -5.84 26.65 9.21
CA MET A 1 -4.56 26.35 8.54
C MET A 1 -3.67 25.44 9.41
N TRP A 2 -4.21 24.33 9.93
CA TRP A 2 -3.47 23.47 10.87
C TRP A 2 -2.31 22.70 10.22
N GLY A 3 -2.53 22.15 9.02
CA GLY A 3 -1.49 21.36 8.31
C GLY A 3 -0.26 22.18 7.93
N LEU A 4 -0.45 23.43 7.48
CA LEU A 4 0.65 24.32 7.11
C LEU A 4 1.53 24.69 8.32
N LYS A 5 0.93 24.97 9.49
CA LYS A 5 1.68 25.21 10.73
C LYS A 5 2.58 24.02 11.10
N ASN A 6 2.06 22.79 10.95
CA ASN A 6 2.82 21.57 11.24
C ASN A 6 3.97 21.31 10.26
N LEU A 7 3.85 21.78 9.03
CA LEU A 7 4.87 21.65 7.98
C LEU A 7 5.85 22.83 7.95
N MET A 8 5.59 23.90 8.69
CA MET A 8 6.30 25.16 8.53
C MET A 8 7.80 25.03 8.78
N LYS A 9 8.21 24.37 9.87
CA LYS A 9 9.64 24.12 10.15
C LYS A 9 10.33 23.23 9.09
N PHE A 10 9.58 22.41 8.36
CA PHE A 10 10.11 21.61 7.27
C PHE A 10 10.24 22.41 5.97
N LEU A 11 9.23 23.23 5.65
CA LEU A 11 9.18 24.04 4.43
C LEU A 11 10.09 25.29 4.53
N VAL A 12 10.19 25.87 5.73
CA VAL A 12 10.95 27.08 6.05
C VAL A 12 11.72 26.83 7.36
N PRO A 13 12.94 26.26 7.31
CA PRO A 13 13.69 25.89 8.51
C PRO A 13 14.06 27.06 9.43
N SER A 14 14.08 28.28 8.90
CA SER A 14 14.34 29.52 9.66
C SER A 14 13.10 30.08 10.38
N GLU A 15 11.92 29.48 10.18
CA GLU A 15 10.71 29.91 10.86
C GLU A 15 10.73 29.48 12.33
N GLU A 16 10.58 30.44 13.24
CA GLU A 16 10.59 30.22 14.69
C GLU A 16 9.20 29.91 15.27
N LEU A 17 8.17 29.78 14.43
CA LEU A 17 6.79 29.53 14.85
C LEU A 17 6.68 28.18 15.56
N GLU A 18 6.48 28.24 16.88
CA GLU A 18 6.16 27.09 17.72
C GLU A 18 4.67 26.78 17.67
N LEU A 19 4.34 25.49 17.66
CA LEU A 19 2.94 25.04 17.73
C LEU A 19 2.42 25.26 19.14
N THR A 20 1.21 25.80 19.26
CA THR A 20 0.52 25.90 20.55
C THR A 20 -0.12 24.56 20.95
N ASP A 21 -0.51 24.41 22.22
CA ASP A 21 -1.26 23.23 22.67
C ASP A 21 -2.58 23.05 21.89
N GLU A 22 -3.26 24.14 21.53
CA GLU A 22 -4.46 24.08 20.69
C GLU A 22 -4.16 23.62 19.27
N ASP A 23 -3.00 24.00 18.71
CA ASP A 23 -2.54 23.47 17.44
C ASP A 23 -2.21 21.97 17.55
N HIS A 24 -1.70 21.49 18.69
CA HIS A 24 -1.50 20.06 18.94
C HIS A 24 -2.81 19.26 19.11
N LEU A 25 -3.89 19.90 19.53
CA LEU A 25 -5.19 19.23 19.73
C LEU A 25 -6.01 19.06 18.45
N GLN A 26 -5.57 19.65 17.34
CA GLN A 26 -6.27 19.51 16.06
C GLN A 26 -5.65 18.35 15.26
N MET A 27 -6.51 17.51 14.67
CA MET A 27 -6.14 16.48 13.71
C MET A 27 -7.14 16.54 12.57
N SER A 28 -6.67 16.48 11.31
CA SER A 28 -7.59 16.43 10.18
C SER A 28 -8.38 15.11 10.18
N ARG A 29 -9.68 15.16 9.83
CA ARG A 29 -10.52 13.97 9.72
C ARG A 29 -9.93 12.94 8.76
N GLY A 30 -9.37 13.39 7.64
CA GLY A 30 -8.72 12.52 6.64
C GLY A 30 -7.54 11.76 7.22
N MET A 31 -6.63 12.44 7.94
CA MET A 31 -5.49 11.80 8.57
C MET A 31 -5.93 10.76 9.61
N LYS A 32 -6.93 11.10 10.43
CA LYS A 32 -7.52 10.16 11.39
C LYS A 32 -8.09 8.93 10.70
N SER A 33 -8.81 9.11 9.60
CA SER A 33 -9.36 8.00 8.82
C SER A 33 -8.26 7.07 8.29
N ILE A 34 -7.18 7.63 7.71
CA ILE A 34 -6.05 6.83 7.22
C ILE A 34 -5.40 6.05 8.36
N LEU A 35 -5.06 6.70 9.46
CA LEU A 35 -4.45 6.03 10.62
C LEU A 35 -5.35 4.90 11.15
N ASN A 36 -6.66 5.14 11.25
CA ASN A 36 -7.63 4.12 11.66
C ASN A 36 -7.72 2.95 10.68
N CYS A 37 -7.62 3.18 9.35
CA CYS A 37 -7.61 2.11 8.34
C CYS A 37 -6.43 1.14 8.56
N TYR A 38 -5.33 1.63 9.12
CA TYR A 38 -4.16 0.82 9.49
C TYR A 38 -4.17 0.35 10.95
N GLY A 39 -5.27 0.57 11.69
CA GLY A 39 -5.42 0.11 13.08
C GLY A 39 -4.78 1.04 14.12
N PHE A 40 -4.33 2.24 13.75
CA PHE A 40 -3.74 3.21 14.65
C PHE A 40 -4.79 4.17 15.22
N GLU A 41 -5.13 4.00 16.50
CA GLU A 41 -5.99 4.94 17.22
C GLU A 41 -5.15 6.09 17.80
N VAL A 42 -4.98 7.15 17.02
CA VAL A 42 -4.15 8.29 17.40
C VAL A 42 -5.00 9.42 17.98
N GLU A 43 -4.70 9.81 19.22
CA GLU A 43 -5.23 11.04 19.82
C GLU A 43 -4.54 12.27 19.22
N ALA A 44 -5.29 13.35 19.04
CA ALA A 44 -4.76 14.57 18.40
C ALA A 44 -3.50 15.10 19.09
N LYS A 45 -3.46 15.08 20.43
CA LYS A 45 -2.31 15.53 21.25
C LYS A 45 -0.98 14.84 20.93
N ILE A 46 -1.01 13.67 20.30
CA ILE A 46 0.18 12.86 19.94
C ILE A 46 0.61 13.10 18.49
N ALA A 47 -0.24 13.74 17.67
CA ALA A 47 -0.02 13.99 16.25
C ALA A 47 1.05 15.05 16.00
N LYS A 48 2.30 14.59 15.94
CA LYS A 48 3.47 15.38 15.59
C LYS A 48 3.75 15.30 14.08
N SER A 49 4.61 16.19 13.58
CA SER A 49 5.02 16.27 12.17
C SER A 49 5.42 14.92 11.56
N HIS A 50 6.10 14.06 12.31
CA HIS A 50 6.47 12.72 11.82
C HIS A 50 5.27 11.79 11.61
N ILE A 51 4.23 11.83 12.47
CA ILE A 51 2.99 11.05 12.28
C ILE A 51 2.25 11.55 11.04
N ILE A 52 2.20 12.87 10.86
CA ILE A 52 1.62 13.49 9.67
C ILE A 52 2.33 12.99 8.42
N ASN A 53 3.66 13.06 8.38
CA ASN A 53 4.46 12.58 7.25
C ASN A 53 4.27 11.09 6.97
N MET A 54 4.14 10.26 8.01
CA MET A 54 3.89 8.83 7.83
C MET A 54 2.48 8.56 7.30
N ALA A 55 1.46 9.23 7.84
CA ALA A 55 0.08 9.12 7.36
C ALA A 55 -0.06 9.59 5.91
N SER A 56 0.57 10.71 5.54
CA SER A 56 0.61 11.19 4.16
C SER A 56 1.28 10.18 3.23
N ALA A 57 2.44 9.63 3.61
CA ALA A 57 3.11 8.62 2.79
C ALA A 57 2.26 7.34 2.62
N MET A 58 1.55 6.90 3.66
CA MET A 58 0.61 5.77 3.55
C MET A 58 -0.54 6.08 2.59
N TYR A 59 -1.13 7.27 2.69
CA TYR A 59 -2.18 7.72 1.78
C TYR A 59 -1.71 7.77 0.32
N GLU A 60 -0.51 8.31 0.07
CA GLU A 60 0.07 8.34 -1.28
C GLU A 60 0.31 6.94 -1.84
N CYS A 61 0.72 5.98 -1.00
CA CYS A 61 0.83 4.58 -1.39
C CYS A 61 -0.54 4.00 -1.80
N ASP A 62 -1.59 4.27 -1.04
CA ASP A 62 -2.94 3.79 -1.36
C ASP A 62 -3.47 4.42 -2.65
N VAL A 63 -3.23 5.71 -2.87
CA VAL A 63 -3.55 6.40 -4.13
C VAL A 63 -2.80 5.77 -5.31
N CYS A 64 -1.50 5.48 -5.13
CA CYS A 64 -0.67 4.83 -6.15
C CYS A 64 -1.24 3.45 -6.55
N VAL A 65 -1.65 2.63 -5.57
CA VAL A 65 -2.25 1.32 -5.84
C VAL A 65 -3.65 1.46 -6.46
N ASN A 66 -4.49 2.35 -5.93
CA ASN A 66 -5.87 2.54 -6.38
C ASN A 66 -5.98 3.06 -7.82
N LYS A 67 -4.96 3.77 -8.32
CA LYS A 67 -4.84 4.13 -9.74
C LYS A 67 -5.01 2.92 -10.68
N TYR A 68 -4.62 1.73 -10.21
CA TYR A 68 -4.63 0.50 -11.01
C TYR A 68 -5.83 -0.41 -10.72
N ALA A 69 -6.81 0.03 -9.93
CA ALA A 69 -7.93 -0.80 -9.49
C ALA A 69 -8.69 -1.48 -10.63
N GLU A 70 -9.03 -0.74 -11.70
CA GLU A 70 -9.75 -1.31 -12.85
C GLU A 70 -8.90 -2.32 -13.63
N LEU A 71 -7.59 -2.08 -13.77
CA LEU A 71 -6.69 -3.02 -14.43
C LEU A 71 -6.51 -4.30 -13.62
N LEU A 72 -6.42 -4.17 -12.29
CA LEU A 72 -6.35 -5.32 -11.40
C LEU A 72 -7.64 -6.14 -11.43
N ARG A 73 -8.80 -5.47 -11.47
CA ARG A 73 -10.11 -6.13 -11.63
C ARG A 73 -10.19 -6.89 -12.94
N TYR A 74 -9.74 -6.29 -14.04
CA TYR A 74 -9.63 -7.00 -15.31
C TYR A 74 -8.66 -8.19 -15.22
N GLY A 75 -7.54 -8.04 -14.53
CA GLY A 75 -6.60 -9.13 -14.26
C GLY A 75 -7.24 -10.30 -13.51
N VAL A 76 -8.09 -10.03 -12.52
CA VAL A 76 -8.87 -11.06 -11.79
C VAL A 76 -9.76 -11.84 -12.75
N GLU A 77 -10.50 -11.14 -13.61
CA GLU A 77 -11.36 -11.75 -14.63
C GLU A 77 -10.56 -12.67 -15.56
N GLN A 78 -9.37 -12.21 -16.02
CA GLN A 78 -8.52 -13.01 -16.91
C GLN A 78 -7.90 -14.24 -16.22
N LEU A 79 -7.50 -14.12 -14.96
CA LEU A 79 -6.95 -15.24 -14.18
C LEU A 79 -7.98 -16.37 -14.00
N GLU A 80 -9.25 -16.01 -13.80
CA GLU A 80 -10.35 -16.96 -13.71
C GLU A 80 -10.67 -17.58 -15.08
N GLU A 81 -10.79 -16.76 -16.13
CA GLU A 81 -11.18 -17.22 -17.47
C GLU A 81 -10.14 -18.15 -18.11
N VAL A 82 -8.85 -17.79 -18.03
CA VAL A 82 -7.77 -18.49 -18.75
C VAL A 82 -7.18 -19.60 -17.91
N SER A 83 -6.90 -19.32 -16.64
CA SER A 83 -6.23 -20.24 -15.74
C SER A 83 -7.17 -20.91 -14.74
N GLN A 84 -8.46 -20.58 -14.67
CA GLN A 84 -9.37 -21.16 -13.66
C GLN A 84 -8.87 -20.94 -12.23
N ILE A 85 -8.30 -19.76 -11.96
CA ILE A 85 -7.79 -19.37 -10.64
C ILE A 85 -8.72 -18.34 -10.03
N ASP A 86 -9.39 -18.71 -8.94
CA ASP A 86 -10.12 -17.77 -8.12
C ASP A 86 -9.14 -16.83 -7.38
N SER A 87 -9.14 -15.58 -7.82
CA SER A 87 -8.29 -14.51 -7.31
C SER A 87 -9.09 -13.31 -6.77
N GLN A 88 -10.41 -13.45 -6.59
CA GLN A 88 -11.30 -12.36 -6.15
C GLN A 88 -10.88 -11.76 -4.80
N ASN A 89 -10.34 -12.59 -3.91
CA ASN A 89 -9.93 -12.18 -2.56
C ASN A 89 -8.43 -11.86 -2.45
N TRP A 90 -7.70 -11.80 -3.56
CA TRP A 90 -6.28 -11.49 -3.52
C TRP A 90 -6.06 -10.00 -3.32
N ASP A 91 -5.05 -9.66 -2.53
CA ASP A 91 -4.64 -8.27 -2.40
C ASP A 91 -3.95 -7.78 -3.70
N PRO A 92 -3.87 -6.45 -3.90
CA PRO A 92 -3.24 -5.86 -5.08
C PRO A 92 -1.79 -6.29 -5.34
N LEU A 93 -0.98 -6.54 -4.30
CA LEU A 93 0.40 -6.96 -4.46
C LEU A 93 0.46 -8.38 -5.02
N LYS A 94 -0.36 -9.28 -4.48
CA LYS A 94 -0.45 -10.67 -4.96
C LYS A 94 -0.96 -10.73 -6.40
N LEU A 95 -1.98 -9.94 -6.74
CA LEU A 95 -2.48 -9.82 -8.12
C LEU A 95 -1.41 -9.30 -9.09
N ALA A 96 -0.77 -8.19 -8.74
CA ALA A 96 0.30 -7.62 -9.56
C ALA A 96 1.46 -8.59 -9.77
N THR A 97 1.78 -9.39 -8.75
CA THR A 97 2.81 -10.43 -8.82
C THR A 97 2.43 -11.53 -9.81
N ALA A 98 1.18 -12.01 -9.78
CA ALA A 98 0.70 -13.02 -10.72
C ALA A 98 0.70 -12.52 -12.17
N LEU A 99 0.19 -11.30 -12.39
CA LEU A 99 0.12 -10.71 -13.73
C LEU A 99 1.51 -10.38 -14.29
N LYS A 100 2.45 -9.97 -13.43
CA LYS A 100 3.86 -9.84 -13.80
C LYS A 100 4.46 -11.20 -14.18
N LEU A 101 4.19 -12.25 -13.42
CA LEU A 101 4.71 -13.60 -13.69
C LEU A 101 4.21 -14.14 -15.04
N ILE A 102 2.95 -13.91 -15.37
CA ILE A 102 2.39 -14.26 -16.69
C ILE A 102 3.14 -13.50 -17.81
N CYS A 103 3.32 -12.19 -17.65
CA CYS A 103 3.86 -11.34 -18.71
C CYS A 103 5.39 -11.43 -18.85
N HIS A 104 6.10 -11.80 -17.78
CA HIS A 104 7.56 -11.84 -17.68
C HIS A 104 8.00 -13.01 -16.78
N PRO A 105 7.83 -14.26 -17.25
CA PRO A 105 8.12 -15.45 -16.44
C PRO A 105 9.62 -15.65 -16.18
N GLU A 106 10.48 -15.13 -17.06
CA GLU A 106 11.95 -15.24 -16.97
C GLU A 106 12.57 -14.30 -15.93
N GLU A 107 11.89 -13.20 -15.60
CA GLU A 107 12.41 -12.25 -14.63
C GLU A 107 12.17 -12.77 -13.21
N ASP A 108 13.19 -12.76 -12.36
CA ASP A 108 13.04 -13.10 -10.95
C ASP A 108 11.93 -12.26 -10.31
N VAL A 109 10.94 -12.94 -9.74
CA VAL A 109 9.99 -12.30 -8.84
C VAL A 109 10.73 -12.11 -7.53
N ALA A 110 11.04 -10.86 -7.17
CA ALA A 110 11.65 -10.58 -5.89
C ALA A 110 10.77 -11.20 -4.78
N PRO A 111 11.27 -12.16 -3.99
CA PRO A 111 10.50 -12.74 -2.92
C PRO A 111 10.23 -11.64 -1.90
N GLY A 112 8.99 -11.19 -1.81
CA GLY A 112 8.54 -10.38 -0.70
C GLY A 112 8.42 -11.32 0.50
N ASP A 113 9.11 -11.01 1.60
CA ASP A 113 8.93 -11.72 2.87
C ASP A 113 7.49 -11.54 3.39
N SER A 114 6.55 -12.36 2.94
CA SER A 114 5.25 -12.55 3.60
C SER A 114 4.52 -13.80 3.10
N GLN A 115 3.57 -14.29 3.90
CA GLN A 115 2.56 -15.29 3.51
C GLN A 115 1.66 -14.85 2.33
N GLU A 116 1.88 -13.67 1.74
CA GLU A 116 1.06 -13.08 0.65
C GLU A 116 1.54 -13.50 -0.75
N MET A 117 2.62 -14.30 -0.84
CA MET A 117 3.12 -14.78 -2.13
C MET A 117 2.26 -15.91 -2.73
N LEU A 118 2.33 -16.06 -4.06
CA LEU A 118 1.69 -17.14 -4.79
C LEU A 118 2.22 -18.49 -4.31
N SER A 119 1.34 -19.49 -4.20
CA SER A 119 1.81 -20.86 -3.95
C SER A 119 2.60 -21.38 -5.16
N GLY A 120 3.53 -22.31 -4.94
CA GLY A 120 4.31 -22.89 -6.04
C GLY A 120 3.44 -23.52 -7.13
N ALA A 121 2.32 -24.16 -6.74
CA ALA A 121 1.36 -24.73 -7.69
C ALA A 121 0.67 -23.65 -8.54
N VAL A 122 0.26 -22.54 -7.93
CA VAL A 122 -0.34 -21.40 -8.63
C VAL A 122 0.68 -20.76 -9.57
N ALA A 123 1.89 -20.49 -9.08
CA ALA A 123 2.95 -19.90 -9.89
C ALA A 123 3.29 -20.77 -11.11
N GLN A 124 3.48 -22.08 -10.92
CA GLN A 124 3.76 -23.00 -12.02
C GLN A 124 2.64 -23.02 -13.04
N LYS A 125 1.38 -23.02 -12.59
CA LYS A 125 0.22 -22.99 -13.48
C LYS A 125 0.16 -21.71 -14.31
N LEU A 126 0.42 -20.56 -13.70
CA LEU A 126 0.48 -19.27 -14.40
C LEU A 126 1.58 -19.22 -15.45
N VAL A 127 2.75 -19.78 -15.15
CA VAL A 127 3.85 -19.91 -16.12
C VAL A 127 3.44 -20.82 -17.27
N ASN A 128 2.86 -21.99 -16.98
CA ASN A 128 2.41 -22.93 -18.01
C ASN A 128 1.28 -22.38 -18.90
N ASP A 129 0.44 -21.50 -18.35
CA ASP A 129 -0.66 -20.87 -19.07
C ASP A 129 -0.27 -19.53 -19.72
N SER A 130 0.98 -19.06 -19.56
CA SER A 130 1.41 -17.70 -19.93
C SER A 130 1.12 -17.33 -21.40
N ASP A 131 1.40 -18.23 -22.34
CA ASP A 131 1.14 -18.04 -23.77
C ASP A 131 -0.35 -17.77 -24.09
N LYS A 132 -1.27 -18.23 -23.23
CA LYS A 132 -2.71 -18.04 -23.42
C LYS A 132 -3.18 -16.61 -23.10
N TYR A 133 -2.29 -15.74 -22.64
CA TYR A 133 -2.60 -14.35 -22.29
C TYR A 133 -2.06 -13.33 -23.31
N GLU A 134 -1.45 -13.77 -24.42
CA GLU A 134 -0.77 -12.89 -25.38
C GLU A 134 -1.65 -11.76 -25.93
N ASP A 135 -2.93 -12.03 -26.18
CA ASP A 135 -3.93 -11.08 -26.68
C ASP A 135 -4.77 -10.41 -25.58
N LYS A 136 -4.63 -10.87 -24.34
CA LYS A 136 -5.43 -10.42 -23.17
C LYS A 136 -4.68 -9.42 -22.30
N LEU A 137 -3.36 -9.56 -22.15
CA LEU A 137 -2.56 -8.72 -21.26
C LEU A 137 -1.48 -7.95 -22.03
N HIS A 138 -1.44 -6.64 -21.83
CA HIS A 138 -0.38 -5.82 -22.40
C HIS A 138 0.93 -5.98 -21.61
N MET A 139 1.80 -6.90 -22.04
CA MET A 139 2.98 -7.37 -21.29
C MET A 139 3.87 -6.24 -20.75
N ARG A 140 4.14 -5.20 -21.54
CA ARG A 140 5.01 -4.08 -21.10
C ARG A 140 4.40 -3.21 -20.00
N ALA A 141 3.07 -3.10 -19.94
CA ALA A 141 2.40 -2.27 -18.94
C ALA A 141 2.47 -2.92 -17.55
N TRP A 142 2.33 -4.24 -17.49
CA TRP A 142 2.28 -4.98 -16.23
C TRP A 142 3.59 -4.95 -15.43
N LEU A 143 4.75 -4.91 -16.10
CA LEU A 143 6.02 -4.75 -15.40
C LEU A 143 6.14 -3.41 -14.66
N ALA A 144 5.69 -2.32 -15.29
CA ALA A 144 5.69 -0.99 -14.67
C ALA A 144 4.69 -0.92 -13.50
N ILE A 145 3.47 -1.44 -13.71
CA ILE A 145 2.43 -1.50 -12.67
C ILE A 145 2.91 -2.31 -11.46
N TYR A 146 3.54 -3.47 -11.70
CA TYR A 146 4.12 -4.29 -10.64
C TYR A 146 5.18 -3.53 -9.84
N LYS A 147 6.10 -2.83 -10.51
CA LYS A 147 7.14 -2.04 -9.83
C LYS A 147 6.56 -0.94 -8.95
N ASP A 148 5.53 -0.24 -9.43
CA ASP A 148 4.83 0.80 -8.66
C ASP A 148 4.15 0.20 -7.41
N ILE A 149 3.40 -0.89 -7.57
CA ILE A 149 2.67 -1.56 -6.47
C ILE A 149 3.65 -2.12 -5.43
N VAL A 150 4.73 -2.77 -5.86
CA VAL A 150 5.78 -3.28 -4.95
C VAL A 150 6.47 -2.13 -4.22
N GLY A 151 6.78 -1.03 -4.91
CA GLY A 151 7.38 0.16 -4.31
C GLY A 151 6.47 0.76 -3.24
N ALA A 152 5.20 0.98 -3.57
CA ALA A 152 4.19 1.48 -2.65
C ALA A 152 4.00 0.55 -1.45
N HIS A 153 3.89 -0.77 -1.68
CA HIS A 153 3.77 -1.75 -0.60
C HIS A 153 4.99 -1.71 0.33
N LYS A 154 6.22 -1.73 -0.19
CA LYS A 154 7.46 -1.69 0.62
C LYS A 154 7.53 -0.41 1.46
N LEU A 155 7.24 0.74 0.84
CA LEU A 155 7.24 2.03 1.51
C LEU A 155 6.19 2.05 2.64
N ARG A 156 4.95 1.68 2.33
CA ARG A 156 3.85 1.60 3.30
C ARG A 156 4.18 0.67 4.46
N SER A 157 4.63 -0.55 4.19
CA SER A 157 4.99 -1.54 5.22
C SER A 157 6.16 -1.07 6.10
N ASN A 158 7.06 -0.24 5.57
CA ASN A 158 8.08 0.44 6.38
C ASN A 158 7.49 1.52 7.29
N ARG A 159 6.57 2.35 6.77
CA ARG A 159 5.90 3.42 7.54
C ARG A 159 5.02 2.87 8.66
N VAL A 160 4.22 1.84 8.37
CA VAL A 160 3.40 1.12 9.35
C VAL A 160 4.29 0.53 10.46
N ARG A 161 5.36 -0.18 10.10
CA ARG A 161 6.31 -0.72 11.09
C ARG A 161 6.92 0.37 11.95
N ARG A 162 7.34 1.49 11.37
CA ARG A 162 7.84 2.63 12.15
C ARG A 162 6.77 3.15 13.09
N LEU A 163 5.56 3.45 12.62
CA LEU A 163 4.46 3.89 13.49
C LEU A 163 4.23 2.96 14.70
N ASP A 164 4.30 1.64 14.50
CA ASP A 164 4.09 0.66 15.57
C ASP A 164 5.21 0.67 16.63
N HIS A 165 6.47 0.95 16.25
CA HIS A 165 7.60 1.01 17.18
C HIS A 165 7.61 2.28 18.06
N TRP A 166 6.98 3.37 17.61
CA TRP A 166 7.11 4.67 18.29
C TRP A 166 6.13 4.88 19.44
N HIS A 167 5.04 4.11 19.51
CA HIS A 167 4.08 4.23 20.60
C HIS A 167 3.40 2.88 20.87
N PRO A 168 3.24 2.45 22.14
CA PRO A 168 2.32 1.38 22.46
C PRO A 168 0.89 1.91 22.25
N TRP A 169 0.33 1.66 21.07
CA TRP A 169 -1.03 2.06 20.75
C TRP A 169 -2.03 1.31 21.65
N PRO A 170 -3.04 1.96 22.23
CA PRO A 170 -4.13 1.24 22.88
C PRO A 170 -4.79 0.33 21.83
N ARG A 171 -4.57 -0.99 21.94
CA ARG A 171 -5.22 -1.96 21.05
C ARG A 171 -6.64 -2.18 21.56
N ARG A 172 -7.64 -2.04 20.69
CA ARG A 172 -9.02 -2.43 21.05
C ARG A 172 -9.02 -3.88 21.54
N PRO A 173 -9.68 -4.20 22.66
CA PRO A 173 -9.87 -5.59 23.06
C PRO A 173 -10.61 -6.32 21.94
N LYS A 174 -10.13 -7.51 21.57
CA LYS A 174 -10.90 -8.42 20.71
C LYS A 174 -12.24 -8.64 21.41
N LYS A 175 -13.35 -8.32 20.72
CA LYS A 175 -14.67 -8.75 21.18
C LYS A 175 -14.65 -10.29 21.14
N ASN A 176 -14.84 -10.89 22.31
CA ASN A 176 -15.09 -12.33 22.46
C ASN A 176 -16.39 -12.71 21.77
#